data_AF-A0A0A7S0K1-F1
#
_entry.id   AF-A0A0A7S0K1-F1
#
_cell.length_a   1.000
_cell.length_b   1.000
_cell.length_c   1.000
_cell.angle_alpha   90.00
_cell.angle_beta   90.00
_cell.angle_gamma   90.00
#
_symmetry.space_group_name_H-M   'P 1'
#
loop_
_entity.id
_entity.type
_entity.pdbx_description
1 polymer ?
#
loop_
_entity_poly.entity_id
_entity_poly.type
_entity_poly.pdbx_seq_one_letter_code
_entity_poly.pdbx_strand_id
1 'polypeptide(L)'
;MDILKKIISGKLSLAVMFWGYYFGFIIIATACMGITYGFGFNKPMLYCIFLVTTIIELLMIIAVTIGISRILKYQGVTFWGLAALIVCVLHCMGIIICFLDGSYSYNEFLDKHL
;
A
#
# COMPACT_ATOMS: atom_id res chain seq x y z
N MET A 1 8.65 -18.40 9.59
CA MET A 1 8.27 -18.40 8.16
C MET A 1 7.65 -17.04 7.84
N ASP A 2 8.39 -16.16 7.15
CA ASP A 2 8.06 -14.74 6.97
C ASP A 2 6.63 -14.52 6.44
N ILE A 3 5.91 -13.57 7.03
CA ILE A 3 4.54 -13.18 6.63
C ILE A 3 4.50 -12.74 5.16
N LEU A 4 5.51 -11.99 4.70
CA LEU A 4 5.62 -11.58 3.30
C LEU A 4 5.67 -12.78 2.35
N LYS A 5 6.41 -13.83 2.71
CA LYS A 5 6.44 -15.09 1.93
C LYS A 5 5.08 -15.77 1.90
N LYS A 6 4.30 -15.72 2.98
CA LYS A 6 2.93 -16.26 3.02
C LYS A 6 2.00 -15.48 2.08
N ILE A 7 2.08 -14.15 2.07
CA ILE A 7 1.30 -13.28 1.16
C ILE A 7 1.63 -13.59 -0.29
N ILE A 8 2.91 -13.52 -0.66
CA ILE A 8 3.37 -13.77 -2.03
C ILE A 8 3.03 -15.20 -2.48
N SER A 9 3.03 -16.17 -1.56
CA SER A 9 2.72 -17.55 -1.90
C SER A 9 1.26 -17.80 -2.28
N GLY A 10 0.33 -16.88 -1.97
CA GLY A 10 -1.10 -17.06 -2.18
C GLY A 10 -1.73 -18.13 -1.28
N LYS A 11 -1.04 -18.53 -0.20
CA LYS A 11 -1.54 -19.53 0.78
C LYS A 11 -2.55 -18.94 1.77
N LEU A 12 -2.59 -17.63 1.90
CA LEU A 12 -3.58 -16.91 2.71
C LEU A 12 -4.89 -16.82 1.94
N SER A 13 -6.03 -16.77 2.63
CA SER A 13 -7.30 -16.55 1.95
C SER A 13 -7.36 -15.15 1.33
N LEU A 14 -8.17 -15.01 0.27
CA LEU A 14 -8.41 -13.72 -0.39
C LEU A 14 -8.82 -12.64 0.63
N ALA A 15 -9.71 -13.00 1.56
CA ALA A 15 -10.20 -12.09 2.59
C ALA A 15 -9.05 -11.59 3.49
N VAL A 16 -8.14 -12.47 3.89
CA VAL A 16 -7.01 -12.08 4.74
C VAL A 16 -6.01 -11.22 3.98
N MET A 17 -5.73 -11.50 2.71
CA MET A 17 -4.81 -10.67 1.92
C MET A 17 -5.38 -9.29 1.59
N PHE A 18 -6.64 -9.22 1.18
CA PHE A 18 -7.25 -7.96 0.75
C PHE A 18 -7.73 -7.11 1.94
N TRP A 19 -8.52 -7.67 2.85
CA TRP A 19 -9.03 -6.91 3.99
C TRP A 19 -8.00 -6.79 5.11
N GLY A 20 -7.32 -7.89 5.43
CA GLY A 20 -6.36 -7.93 6.53
C GLY A 20 -5.08 -7.15 6.20
N TYR A 21 -4.41 -7.52 5.11
CA TYR A 21 -3.12 -6.93 4.78
C TYR A 21 -3.22 -5.62 4.02
N TYR A 22 -3.98 -5.55 2.93
CA TYR A 22 -4.05 -4.31 2.16
C TYR A 22 -4.81 -3.20 2.91
N PHE A 23 -6.08 -3.42 3.28
CA PHE A 23 -6.83 -2.40 4.01
C PHE A 23 -6.28 -2.12 5.41
N GLY A 24 -5.91 -3.17 6.16
CA GLY A 24 -5.31 -2.99 7.49
C GLY A 24 -4.03 -2.17 7.45
N PHE A 25 -3.17 -2.38 6.44
CA PHE A 25 -1.96 -1.60 6.28
C PHE A 25 -2.25 -0.13 5.97
N ILE A 26 -3.20 0.16 5.07
CA ILE A 26 -3.59 1.54 4.74
C ILE A 26 -4.07 2.30 5.99
N ILE A 27 -4.91 1.66 6.82
CA ILE A 27 -5.41 2.26 8.05
C ILE A 27 -4.26 2.56 9.02
N ILE A 28 -3.35 1.60 9.21
CA ILE A 28 -2.20 1.76 10.11
C ILE A 28 -1.28 2.87 9.59
N ALA A 29 -0.95 2.87 8.30
CA ALA A 29 -0.11 3.89 7.66
C ALA A 29 -0.71 5.30 7.83
N THR A 30 -2.02 5.44 7.61
CA THR A 30 -2.73 6.71 7.77
C THR A 30 -2.73 7.17 9.23
N ALA A 31 -2.97 6.25 10.18
CA ALA A 31 -2.93 6.56 11.61
C ALA A 31 -1.51 6.99 12.05
N CYS A 32 -0.47 6.29 11.59
CA CYS A 32 0.91 6.65 11.86
C CYS A 32 1.23 8.06 11.33
N MET A 33 0.82 8.38 10.09
CA MET A 33 0.99 9.72 9.53
C MET A 33 0.28 10.78 10.37
N GLY A 34 -0.99 10.54 10.74
CA GLY A 34 -1.77 11.45 11.59
C GLY A 34 -1.13 11.71 12.95
N ILE A 35 -0.61 10.66 13.60
CA ILE A 35 0.15 10.78 14.85
C ILE A 35 1.39 11.64 14.62
N THR A 36 2.15 11.38 13.56
CA THR A 36 3.39 12.09 13.27
C THR A 36 3.18 13.61 13.13
N TYR A 37 2.05 14.05 12.56
CA TYR A 37 1.69 15.48 12.51
C TYR A 37 1.45 16.10 13.89
N GLY A 38 0.95 15.33 14.86
CA GLY A 38 0.68 15.82 16.22
C GLY A 38 1.91 15.99 17.11
N PHE A 39 3.04 15.37 16.76
CA PHE A 39 4.25 15.33 17.60
C PHE A 39 5.25 16.48 17.35
N GLY A 40 4.96 17.41 16.44
CA GLY A 40 5.81 18.60 16.22
C GLY A 40 7.16 18.31 15.58
N PHE A 41 7.27 17.27 14.75
CA PHE A 41 8.50 16.97 13.99
C PHE A 41 8.83 18.09 13.00
N ASN A 42 10.13 18.27 12.73
CA ASN A 42 10.58 19.21 11.71
C ASN A 42 10.16 18.74 10.30
N LYS A 43 9.85 19.70 9.42
CA LYS A 43 9.39 19.49 8.03
C LYS A 43 10.16 18.41 7.23
N PRO A 44 11.50 18.38 7.18
CA PRO A 44 12.23 17.34 6.44
C PRO A 44 12.06 15.95 7.04
N MET A 45 11.89 15.82 8.36
CA MET A 45 11.66 14.54 9.02
C MET A 45 10.25 14.01 8.70
N LEU A 46 9.25 14.90 8.72
CA LEU A 46 7.88 14.55 8.29
C LEU A 46 7.85 14.05 6.85
N TYR A 47 8.57 14.75 5.95
CA TYR A 47 8.68 14.33 4.55
C TYR A 47 9.36 12.97 4.40
N CYS A 48 10.45 12.71 5.12
CA CYS A 48 11.10 11.39 5.09
C CYS A 48 10.15 10.27 5.56
N ILE A 49 9.38 10.51 6.63
CA ILE A 49 8.40 9.55 7.14
C ILE A 49 7.29 9.30 6.10
N PHE A 50 6.77 10.37 5.49
CA PHE A 50 5.80 10.29 4.39
C PHE A 50 6.31 9.43 3.24
N LEU A 51 7.50 9.74 2.73
CA LEU A 51 8.08 9.06 1.57
C LEU A 51 8.37 7.59 1.86
N VAL A 52 8.92 7.27 3.04
CA VAL A 52 9.15 5.88 3.47
C VAL A 52 7.82 5.13 3.59
N THR A 53 6.79 5.75 4.15
CA THR A 53 5.46 5.14 4.27
C THR A 53 4.88 4.80 2.90
N THR A 54 4.94 5.73 1.94
CA THR A 54 4.48 5.52 0.57
C THR A 54 5.25 4.40 -0.15
N ILE A 55 6.58 4.32 0.03
CA ILE A 55 7.38 3.22 -0.54
C ILE A 55 6.96 1.86 0.04
N ILE A 56 6.79 1.77 1.36
CA ILE A 56 6.38 0.52 2.00
C ILE A 56 4.97 0.13 1.54
N GLU A 57 4.06 1.09 1.42
CA GLU A 57 2.72 0.89 0.88
C GLU A 57 2.77 0.29 -0.52
N LEU A 58 3.57 0.87 -1.43
CA LEU A 58 3.75 0.35 -2.77
C LEU A 58 4.25 -1.11 -2.79
N LEU A 59 5.26 -1.42 -1.96
CA LEU A 59 5.79 -2.78 -1.84
C LEU A 59 4.74 -3.78 -1.34
N MET A 60 3.91 -3.37 -0.36
CA MET A 60 2.83 -4.19 0.17
C MET A 60 1.74 -4.44 -0.86
N ILE A 61 1.35 -3.43 -1.64
CA ILE A 61 0.35 -3.55 -2.71
C ILE A 61 0.85 -4.51 -3.79
N ILE A 62 2.12 -4.41 -4.18
CA ILE A 62 2.73 -5.34 -5.15
C ILE A 62 2.69 -6.78 -4.61
N ALA A 63 3.08 -6.99 -3.35
CA ALA A 63 3.04 -8.31 -2.73
C ALA A 63 1.62 -8.91 -2.68
N VAL A 64 0.62 -8.10 -2.32
CA VAL A 64 -0.80 -8.51 -2.30
C VAL A 64 -1.29 -8.82 -3.71
N THR A 65 -0.95 -7.99 -4.71
CA THR A 65 -1.31 -8.20 -6.12
C THR A 65 -0.76 -9.54 -6.63
N ILE A 66 0.50 -9.86 -6.32
CA ILE A 66 1.11 -11.14 -6.67
C ILE A 66 0.38 -12.30 -5.95
N GLY A 67 0.08 -12.14 -4.67
CA GLY A 67 -0.65 -13.14 -3.88
C GLY A 67 -2.04 -13.45 -4.43
N ILE A 68 -2.83 -12.41 -4.77
CA ILE A 68 -4.16 -12.53 -5.38
C ILE A 68 -4.05 -13.18 -6.77
N SER A 69 -3.08 -12.77 -7.58
CA SER A 69 -2.83 -13.36 -8.90
C SER A 69 -2.55 -14.85 -8.81
N ARG A 70 -1.79 -15.29 -7.79
CA ARG A 70 -1.57 -16.71 -7.53
C ARG A 70 -2.85 -17.43 -7.11
N ILE A 71 -3.67 -16.85 -6.24
CA ILE A 71 -4.98 -17.44 -5.90
C ILE A 71 -5.79 -17.67 -7.17
N LEU A 72 -5.94 -16.64 -8.01
CA LEU A 72 -6.72 -16.73 -9.24
C LEU A 72 -6.18 -17.81 -10.19
N LYS A 73 -4.86 -17.95 -10.27
CA LYS A 73 -4.19 -18.96 -11.11
C LYS A 73 -4.40 -20.40 -10.60
N TYR A 74 -4.31 -20.63 -9.28
CA TYR A 74 -4.24 -21.98 -8.71
C TYR A 74 -5.53 -22.47 -8.07
N GLN A 75 -6.36 -21.57 -7.55
CA GLN A 75 -7.63 -21.89 -6.87
C GLN A 75 -8.85 -21.55 -7.75
N GLY A 76 -8.63 -20.94 -8.92
CA GLY A 76 -9.66 -20.57 -9.88
C GLY A 76 -10.06 -19.10 -9.78
N VAL A 77 -10.61 -18.59 -10.89
CA VAL A 77 -11.05 -17.20 -11.01
C VAL A 77 -12.38 -17.03 -10.29
N THR A 78 -12.41 -16.13 -9.31
CA THR A 78 -13.64 -15.72 -8.62
C THR A 78 -13.90 -14.25 -8.89
N PHE A 79 -15.17 -13.86 -8.93
CA PHE A 79 -15.56 -12.45 -9.09
C PHE A 79 -14.86 -11.56 -8.05
N TRP A 80 -14.87 -11.98 -6.77
CA TRP A 80 -14.23 -11.26 -5.68
C TRP A 80 -12.71 -11.17 -5.82
N GLY A 81 -12.05 -12.23 -6.29
CA GLY A 81 -10.61 -12.21 -6.53
C GLY A 81 -10.22 -11.27 -7.66
N LEU A 82 -11.00 -11.23 -8.74
CA LEU A 82 -10.78 -10.31 -9.85
C LEU A 82 -11.01 -8.85 -9.43
N ALA A 83 -12.09 -8.57 -8.68
CA ALA A 83 -12.40 -7.24 -8.17
C ALA A 83 -11.28 -6.73 -7.24
N ALA A 84 -10.81 -7.57 -6.32
CA ALA A 84 -9.70 -7.24 -5.43
C ALA A 84 -8.41 -6.95 -6.21
N LEU A 85 -8.11 -7.75 -7.23
CA LEU A 85 -6.96 -7.54 -8.11
C LEU A 85 -7.03 -6.18 -8.82
N ILE A 86 -8.19 -5.85 -9.42
CA ILE A 86 -8.40 -4.58 -10.12
C ILE A 86 -8.17 -3.40 -9.18
N VAL A 87 -8.73 -3.45 -7.96
CA VAL A 87 -8.53 -2.39 -6.96
C VAL A 87 -7.05 -2.22 -6.60
N CYS A 88 -6.34 -3.33 -6.33
CA CYS A 88 -4.92 -3.26 -6.00
C CYS A 88 -4.07 -2.73 -7.17
N VAL A 89 -4.38 -3.12 -8.41
CA VAL A 89 -3.67 -2.63 -9.60
C VAL A 89 -3.93 -1.14 -9.83
N LEU A 90 -5.18 -0.69 -9.74
CA LEU A 90 -5.53 0.73 -9.86
C LEU A 90 -4.84 1.58 -8.80
N HIS A 91 -4.81 1.11 -7.54
CA HIS A 91 -4.11 1.82 -6.48
C HIS A 91 -2.60 1.87 -6.72
N CYS A 92 -1.98 0.76 -7.13
CA CYS A 92 -0.57 0.70 -7.49
C CYS A 92 -0.23 1.69 -8.62
N MET A 93 -1.06 1.74 -9.66
CA MET A 93 -0.90 2.70 -10.76
C MET A 93 -1.03 4.15 -10.27
N GLY A 94 -1.99 4.44 -9.39
CA GLY A 94 -2.14 5.76 -8.80
C GLY A 94 -0.88 6.23 -8.10
N ILE A 95 -0.29 5.38 -7.24
CA ILE A 95 0.97 5.70 -6.55
C ILE A 95 2.11 5.93 -7.56
N ILE A 96 2.24 5.09 -8.58
CA ILE A 96 3.30 5.24 -9.60
C ILE A 96 3.14 6.56 -10.38
N ILE A 97 1.91 6.91 -10.76
CA ILE A 97 1.63 8.17 -11.47
C ILE A 97 2.00 9.36 -10.57
N CYS A 98 1.58 9.36 -9.30
CA CYS A 98 1.94 10.37 -8.31
C CYS A 98 3.47 10.48 -8.06
N PHE A 99 4.22 9.39 -8.26
CA PHE A 99 5.68 9.44 -8.22
C PHE A 99 6.27 10.11 -9.47
N LEU A 100 5.71 9.79 -10.65
CA LEU A 100 6.22 10.29 -11.94
C LEU A 100 5.86 11.75 -12.19
N ASP A 101 4.70 12.21 -11.72
CA ASP A 101 4.26 13.60 -11.88
C ASP A 101 4.87 14.56 -10.83
N GLY A 102 5.58 14.02 -9.82
CA GLY A 102 6.20 14.80 -8.77
C GLY A 102 5.26 15.18 -7.61
N SER A 103 4.06 14.59 -7.53
CA SER A 103 3.11 14.80 -6.42
C SER A 103 3.67 14.41 -5.05
N TYR A 104 4.68 13.54 -5.02
CA TYR A 104 5.43 13.19 -3.81
C TYR A 104 6.70 14.01 -3.60
N SER A 105 6.89 15.11 -4.33
CA SER A 105 8.03 16.02 -4.13
C SER A 105 7.94 16.78 -2.81
N TYR A 106 9.08 17.22 -2.29
CA TYR A 106 9.13 17.99 -1.05
C TYR A 106 8.30 19.28 -1.11
N ASN A 107 8.31 19.97 -2.25
CA ASN A 107 7.56 21.22 -2.41
C ASN A 107 6.04 20.97 -2.41
N GLU A 108 5.57 19.95 -3.13
CA GLU A 108 4.16 19.52 -3.10
C GLU A 108 3.72 19.06 -1.70
N PHE A 109 4.60 18.31 -1.01
CA PHE A 109 4.34 17.87 0.35
C PHE A 109 4.16 19.06 1.31
N LEU A 110 5.02 20.08 1.19
CA LEU A 110 4.88 21.29 1.99
C LEU A 110 3.55 21.99 1.73
N ASP A 111 3.16 22.17 0.47
CA ASP A 111 1.93 22.89 0.09
C ASP A 111 0.64 22.16 0.55
N LYS A 112 0.63 20.82 0.50
CA LYS A 112 -0.55 20.02 0.85
C LYS A 112 -0.72 19.76 2.35
N HIS A 113 0.36 19.83 3.13
CA HIS A 113 0.35 19.32 4.50
C HIS A 113 0.85 20.30 5.58
N LEU A 114 1.34 21.49 5.20
CA LEU A 114 1.90 22.49 6.13
C LEU A 114 1.52 23.92 5.76
#